data_AF-U5H6S0-F1
#
_entry.id   AF-U5H6S0-F1
#
_cell.length_a   1.000
_cell.length_b   1.000
_cell.length_c   1.000
_cell.angle_alpha   90.00
_cell.angle_beta   90.00
_cell.angle_gamma   90.00
#
_symmetry.space_group_name_H-M   'P 1'
#
loop_
_entity.id
_entity.type
_entity.pdbx_description
1 polymer ?
#
loop_
_entity_poly.entity_id
_entity_poly.type
_entity_poly.pdbx_seq_one_letter_code
_entity_poly.pdbx_strand_id
1 'polypeptide(L)'
;MVCNGSHGVSVGSLGQYRGQTDIVQNFNIYNISMSNAQAGARIKVWPNSPFADPASGGGLGFVKNITFKNFVNNNVDAPLIITSCYNYKQPFCEANPSLMTISDVTYINVTGTASGKQKNVVGVLDCSNPCTSISATGTNLTLPLPKFAGVTPVYNCTHIRDETPVGVTQPQVAVLRTSTLTRR
;
A
#
# COMPACT_ATOMS: atom_id res chain seq x y z
N MET A 1 16.32 -11.97 -3.66
CA MET A 1 16.23 -12.27 -2.20
C MET A 1 15.00 -13.12 -1.97
N VAL A 2 15.04 -14.07 -1.02
CA VAL A 2 13.89 -14.89 -0.64
C VAL A 2 13.54 -14.60 0.81
N CYS A 3 12.29 -14.25 1.07
CA CYS A 3 11.76 -13.95 2.39
C CYS A 3 10.64 -14.94 2.72
N ASN A 4 10.77 -15.70 3.80
CA ASN A 4 9.76 -16.65 4.25
C ASN A 4 9.37 -16.35 5.70
N GLY A 5 8.07 -16.29 6.02
CA GLY A 5 7.62 -16.05 7.39
C GLY A 5 7.84 -14.61 7.89
N SER A 6 7.97 -13.63 6.99
CA SER A 6 8.35 -12.26 7.33
C SER A 6 7.16 -11.30 7.46
N HIS A 7 7.43 -10.06 7.87
CA HIS A 7 6.46 -8.96 7.89
C HIS A 7 6.37 -8.19 6.55
N GLY A 8 7.11 -8.60 5.51
CA GLY A 8 7.13 -7.94 4.20
C GLY A 8 8.31 -7.01 3.96
N VAL A 9 8.62 -6.75 2.69
CA VAL A 9 9.64 -5.76 2.30
C VAL A 9 9.00 -4.38 2.40
N SER A 10 9.46 -3.61 3.40
CA SER A 10 8.76 -2.41 3.84
C SER A 10 9.63 -1.16 3.73
N VAL A 11 9.08 -0.11 3.12
CA VAL A 11 9.54 1.27 3.33
C VAL A 11 8.82 1.81 4.58
N GLY A 12 9.60 2.14 5.61
CA GLY A 12 9.13 2.69 6.87
C GLY A 12 9.10 1.69 8.05
N SER A 13 8.41 2.02 9.15
CA SER A 13 7.48 3.14 9.26
C SER A 13 8.16 4.50 9.31
N LEU A 14 7.53 5.52 8.71
CA LEU A 14 8.02 6.89 8.65
C LEU A 14 6.96 7.85 9.23
N GLY A 15 7.38 9.02 9.71
CA GLY A 15 6.52 10.03 10.30
C GLY A 15 6.14 9.74 11.75
N GLN A 16 6.85 8.83 12.42
CA GLN A 16 6.55 8.45 13.81
C GLN A 16 6.82 9.58 14.79
N TYR A 17 7.90 10.35 14.58
CA TYR A 17 8.39 11.29 15.58
C TYR A 17 8.01 12.74 15.25
N ARG A 18 7.19 13.38 16.09
CA ARG A 18 6.83 14.80 15.91
C ARG A 18 8.07 15.69 15.95
N GLY A 19 8.13 16.65 15.03
CA GLY A 19 9.28 17.56 14.88
C GLY A 19 10.47 16.94 14.16
N GLN A 20 10.39 15.67 13.76
CA GLN A 20 11.38 15.02 12.90
C GLN A 20 10.89 14.98 11.45
N THR A 21 11.84 14.93 10.52
CA THR A 21 11.56 14.80 9.09
C THR A 21 12.19 13.51 8.56
N ASP A 22 11.34 12.61 8.05
CA ASP A 22 11.76 11.34 7.48
C ASP A 22 11.73 11.41 5.95
N ILE A 23 12.86 11.14 5.29
CA ILE A 23 12.97 11.21 3.83
C ILE A 23 13.44 9.87 3.30
N VAL A 24 12.65 9.29 2.39
CA VAL A 24 13.04 8.11 1.61
C VAL A 24 12.84 8.43 0.14
N GLN A 25 13.90 8.35 -0.65
CA GLN A 25 13.78 8.56 -2.08
C GLN A 25 14.76 7.75 -2.92
N ASN A 26 14.39 7.50 -4.18
CA ASN A 26 15.24 6.89 -5.20
C ASN A 26 15.66 5.45 -4.86
N PHE A 27 14.70 4.62 -4.48
CA PHE A 27 14.94 3.19 -4.20
C PHE A 27 14.39 2.32 -5.31
N ASN A 28 15.18 1.32 -5.70
CA ASN A 28 14.76 0.24 -6.58
C ASN A 28 14.91 -1.10 -5.85
N ILE A 29 13.78 -1.72 -5.54
CA ILE A 29 13.66 -2.98 -4.81
C ILE A 29 13.23 -4.03 -5.83
N TYR A 30 14.11 -4.99 -6.15
CA TYR A 30 13.85 -5.90 -7.25
C TYR A 30 14.25 -7.35 -6.99
N ASN A 31 13.62 -8.28 -7.74
CA ASN A 31 13.87 -9.73 -7.70
C ASN A 31 13.69 -10.31 -6.29
N ILE A 32 12.48 -10.15 -5.76
CA ILE A 32 12.09 -10.61 -4.42
C ILE A 32 11.07 -11.73 -4.55
N SER A 33 11.29 -12.82 -3.81
CA SER A 33 10.30 -13.87 -3.60
C SER A 33 9.83 -13.84 -2.16
N MET A 34 8.52 -13.67 -1.95
CA MET A 34 7.88 -13.66 -0.65
C MET A 34 7.05 -14.92 -0.46
N SER A 35 7.21 -15.57 0.69
CA SER A 35 6.39 -16.72 1.08
C SER A 35 5.86 -16.57 2.51
N ASN A 36 4.61 -16.97 2.76
CA ASN A 36 4.04 -17.06 4.11
C ASN A 36 4.22 -15.78 4.94
N ALA A 37 4.00 -14.62 4.32
CA ALA A 37 4.33 -13.33 4.90
C ALA A 37 3.08 -12.48 5.12
N GLN A 38 3.15 -11.53 6.06
CA GLN A 38 2.05 -10.60 6.33
C GLN A 38 1.84 -9.59 5.20
N ALA A 39 2.93 -9.17 4.55
CA ALA A 39 2.88 -8.22 3.45
C ALA A 39 3.90 -8.58 2.38
N GLY A 40 3.64 -8.16 1.14
CA GLY A 40 4.61 -8.23 0.05
C GLY A 40 5.40 -6.93 -0.04
N ALA A 41 5.13 -6.14 -1.08
CA ALA A 41 5.66 -4.80 -1.25
C ALA A 41 4.85 -3.80 -0.43
N ARG A 42 5.47 -3.13 0.55
CA ARG A 42 4.77 -2.27 1.52
C ARG A 42 5.41 -0.90 1.70
N ILE A 43 4.60 0.15 1.70
CA ILE A 43 4.94 1.48 2.22
C ILE A 43 4.01 1.77 3.40
N LYS A 44 4.58 2.20 4.54
CA LYS A 44 3.81 2.52 5.75
C LYS A 44 4.26 3.83 6.37
N VAL A 45 3.33 4.79 6.49
CA VAL A 45 3.56 6.07 7.16
C VAL A 45 2.55 6.28 8.29
N TRP A 46 2.98 6.98 9.34
CA TRP A 46 2.16 7.28 10.51
C TRP A 46 1.19 8.45 10.24
N PRO A 47 0.01 8.47 10.89
CA PRO A 47 -0.91 9.61 10.85
C PRO A 47 -0.37 10.80 11.67
N ASN A 48 -1.06 11.95 11.61
CA ASN A 48 -0.75 13.12 12.42
C ASN A 48 -1.38 13.05 13.82
N SER A 49 -0.85 12.19 14.67
CA SER A 49 -1.35 12.07 16.05
C SER A 49 -1.27 13.42 16.79
N PRO A 50 -2.32 13.86 17.52
CA PRO A 50 -2.29 15.06 18.34
C PRO A 50 -1.74 14.80 19.77
N PHE A 51 -1.42 13.55 20.13
CA PHE A 51 -1.00 13.22 21.49
C PHE A 51 0.34 13.87 21.87
N ALA A 52 0.56 14.14 23.15
CA ALA A 52 1.79 14.78 23.63
C ALA A 52 3.04 13.91 23.41
N ASP A 53 2.89 12.58 23.38
CA ASP A 53 3.99 11.66 23.12
C ASP A 53 4.58 11.91 21.72
N PRO A 54 5.87 12.31 21.62
CA PRO A 54 6.50 12.57 20.34
C PRO A 54 6.58 11.32 19.46
N ALA A 55 6.54 10.10 20.01
CA ALA A 55 6.64 8.84 19.25
C ALA A 55 5.28 8.30 18.76
N SER A 56 4.23 9.11 18.78
CA SER A 56 2.86 8.72 18.43
C SER A 56 2.45 9.08 16.99
N GLY A 57 3.31 9.73 16.21
CA GLY A 57 2.99 10.23 14.87
C GLY A 57 3.13 11.75 14.77
N GLY A 58 2.82 12.30 13.58
CA GLY A 58 2.97 13.73 13.29
C GLY A 58 4.37 14.17 12.88
N GLY A 59 5.25 13.22 12.53
CA GLY A 59 6.48 13.52 11.80
C GLY A 59 6.20 13.98 10.36
N LEU A 60 7.11 14.79 9.82
CA LEU A 60 7.04 15.33 8.46
C LEU A 60 7.90 14.50 7.51
N GLY A 61 7.77 14.78 6.21
CA GLY A 61 8.68 14.27 5.19
C GLY A 61 7.99 13.61 4.02
N PHE A 62 8.72 12.76 3.31
CA PHE A 62 8.21 12.19 2.06
C PHE A 62 8.83 10.84 1.68
N VAL A 63 8.05 10.10 0.90
CA VAL A 63 8.48 8.93 0.13
C VAL A 63 8.35 9.27 -1.35
N LYS A 64 9.45 9.20 -2.11
CA LYS A 64 9.47 9.59 -3.52
C LYS A 64 10.31 8.66 -4.40
N ASN A 65 9.85 8.37 -5.60
CA ASN A 65 10.61 7.60 -6.60
C ASN A 65 11.04 6.23 -6.05
N ILE A 66 10.03 5.40 -5.74
CA ILE A 66 10.22 4.04 -5.24
C ILE A 66 9.74 3.05 -6.29
N THR A 67 10.62 2.15 -6.70
CA THR A 67 10.27 1.07 -7.62
C THR A 67 10.30 -0.28 -6.90
N PHE A 68 9.21 -1.04 -7.01
CA PHE A 68 9.16 -2.46 -6.67
C PHE A 68 9.05 -3.27 -7.97
N LYS A 69 10.05 -4.09 -8.28
CA LYS A 69 10.13 -4.80 -9.57
C LYS A 69 10.36 -6.31 -9.41
N ASN A 70 9.66 -7.12 -10.21
CA ASN A 70 9.80 -8.58 -10.22
C ASN A 70 9.64 -9.16 -8.82
N PHE A 71 8.43 -8.99 -8.28
CA PHE A 71 8.08 -9.33 -6.90
C PHE A 71 7.07 -10.48 -6.92
N VAL A 72 7.48 -11.67 -6.48
CA VAL A 72 6.64 -12.88 -6.55
C VAL A 72 6.13 -13.22 -5.16
N ASN A 73 4.81 -13.32 -5.01
CA ASN A 73 4.15 -13.59 -3.74
C ASN A 73 3.58 -15.01 -3.72
N ASN A 74 3.81 -15.74 -2.64
CA ASN A 74 3.24 -17.05 -2.41
C ASN A 74 2.65 -17.11 -0.99
N ASN A 75 1.33 -17.23 -0.87
CA ASN A 75 0.67 -17.26 0.43
C ASN A 75 1.00 -16.02 1.29
N VAL A 76 0.81 -14.83 0.72
CA VAL A 76 1.06 -13.55 1.41
C VAL A 76 -0.25 -12.88 1.80
N ASP A 77 -0.41 -12.42 3.05
CA ASP A 77 -1.69 -11.90 3.55
C ASP A 77 -2.15 -10.66 2.78
N ALA A 78 -1.25 -9.70 2.56
CA ALA A 78 -1.50 -8.50 1.78
C ALA A 78 -0.31 -8.20 0.85
N PRO A 79 -0.28 -8.79 -0.36
CA PRO A 79 0.86 -8.70 -1.27
C PRO A 79 1.29 -7.28 -1.66
N LEU A 80 0.35 -6.33 -1.66
CA LEU A 80 0.59 -4.95 -2.07
C LEU A 80 -0.04 -3.97 -1.08
N ILE A 81 0.78 -3.16 -0.40
CA ILE A 81 0.30 -2.16 0.57
C ILE A 81 0.96 -0.80 0.37
N ILE A 82 0.14 0.25 0.29
CA ILE A 82 0.48 1.61 0.73
C ILE A 82 -0.52 1.97 1.83
N THR A 83 -0.04 2.41 2.98
CA THR A 83 -0.91 2.91 4.05
C THR A 83 -0.33 4.16 4.69
N SER A 84 -1.20 5.15 4.91
CA SER A 84 -0.92 6.30 5.75
C SER A 84 -1.56 6.24 7.15
N CYS A 85 -2.08 5.08 7.52
CA CYS A 85 -2.73 4.84 8.80
C CYS A 85 -1.99 3.76 9.61
N TYR A 86 -0.65 3.83 9.62
CA TYR A 86 0.13 2.83 10.35
C TYR A 86 -0.04 2.98 11.87
N ASN A 87 -0.26 1.85 12.55
CA ASN A 87 -0.42 1.74 14.01
C ASN A 87 -1.69 2.40 14.60
N TYR A 88 -2.64 2.81 13.76
CA TYR A 88 -3.93 3.38 14.15
C TYR A 88 -5.09 2.72 13.40
N LYS A 89 -6.32 3.04 13.81
CA LYS A 89 -7.55 2.61 13.13
C LYS A 89 -8.02 3.69 12.17
N GLN A 90 -8.70 3.29 11.09
CA GLN A 90 -9.12 4.19 10.03
C GLN A 90 -9.85 5.47 10.49
N PRO A 91 -10.84 5.43 11.41
CA PRO A 91 -11.55 6.64 11.84
C PRO A 91 -10.63 7.68 12.49
N PHE A 92 -9.57 7.23 13.18
CA PHE A 92 -8.59 8.14 13.75
C PHE A 92 -7.77 8.82 12.65
N CYS A 93 -7.35 8.07 11.64
CA CYS A 93 -6.53 8.57 10.54
C CYS A 93 -7.30 9.48 9.58
N GLU A 94 -8.60 9.26 9.42
CA GLU A 94 -9.49 10.17 8.68
C GLU A 94 -9.57 11.55 9.37
N ALA A 95 -9.66 11.56 10.70
CA ALA A 95 -9.64 12.80 11.49
C ALA A 95 -8.23 13.41 11.61
N ASN A 96 -7.18 12.60 11.46
CA ASN A 96 -5.78 12.96 11.67
C ASN A 96 -4.91 12.48 10.49
N PRO A 97 -5.09 13.04 9.29
CA PRO A 97 -4.36 12.62 8.10
C PRO A 97 -2.85 12.73 8.30
N SER A 98 -2.07 11.85 7.68
CA SER A 98 -0.60 11.90 7.77
C SER A 98 -0.06 13.22 7.25
N LEU A 99 1.04 13.71 7.81
CA LEU A 99 1.79 14.84 7.26
C LEU A 99 2.85 14.39 6.24
N MET A 100 3.03 13.08 6.07
CA MET A 100 3.92 12.52 5.06
C MET A 100 3.27 12.62 3.68
N THR A 101 4.08 12.80 2.65
CA THR A 101 3.66 12.70 1.25
C THR A 101 4.27 11.46 0.60
N ILE A 102 3.54 10.85 -0.33
CA ILE A 102 4.01 9.69 -1.09
C ILE A 102 3.75 9.98 -2.57
N SER A 103 4.80 9.88 -3.39
CA SER A 103 4.73 10.16 -4.82
C SER A 103 5.68 9.28 -5.62
N ASP A 104 5.41 9.13 -6.92
CA ASP A 104 6.27 8.41 -7.86
C ASP A 104 6.58 6.99 -7.38
N VAL A 105 5.54 6.19 -7.11
CA VAL A 105 5.68 4.78 -6.73
C VAL A 105 5.30 3.91 -7.90
N THR A 106 6.23 3.04 -8.31
CA THR A 106 6.08 2.19 -9.49
C THR A 106 6.18 0.72 -9.12
N TYR A 107 5.15 -0.04 -9.48
CA TYR A 107 5.10 -1.50 -9.34
C TYR A 107 5.26 -2.15 -10.71
N ILE A 108 6.26 -3.02 -10.87
CA ILE A 108 6.55 -3.71 -12.13
C ILE A 108 6.59 -5.20 -11.87
N ASN A 109 5.71 -5.98 -12.52
CA ASN A 109 5.67 -7.44 -12.39
C ASN A 109 5.54 -7.89 -10.92
N VAL A 110 4.55 -7.36 -10.21
CA VAL A 110 4.18 -7.85 -8.87
C VAL A 110 3.12 -8.94 -9.05
N THR A 111 3.50 -10.20 -8.82
CA THR A 111 2.68 -11.35 -9.18
C THR A 111 2.52 -12.36 -8.04
N GLY A 112 1.67 -13.36 -8.27
CA GLY A 112 1.52 -14.52 -7.40
C GLY A 112 0.23 -14.52 -6.60
N THR A 113 0.22 -15.18 -5.44
CA THR A 113 -1.02 -15.56 -4.74
C THR A 113 -1.07 -15.00 -3.33
N ALA A 114 -2.18 -14.36 -2.97
CA ALA A 114 -2.47 -13.97 -1.60
C ALA A 114 -2.85 -15.18 -0.72
N SER A 115 -2.81 -15.04 0.61
CA SER A 115 -3.23 -16.12 1.53
C SER A 115 -4.75 -16.24 1.67
N GLY A 116 -5.51 -15.24 1.20
CA GLY A 116 -6.96 -15.15 1.38
C GLY A 116 -7.40 -14.73 2.79
N LYS A 117 -6.47 -14.37 3.69
CA LYS A 117 -6.78 -13.85 5.03
C LYS A 117 -7.53 -12.51 4.97
N GLN A 118 -7.23 -11.69 3.96
CA GLN A 118 -7.94 -10.44 3.65
C GLN A 118 -9.14 -10.67 2.71
N LYS A 119 -9.75 -11.86 2.76
CA LYS A 119 -10.84 -12.28 1.86
C LYS A 119 -10.38 -12.19 0.40
N ASN A 120 -11.07 -11.39 -0.43
CA ASN A 120 -10.75 -11.17 -1.83
C ASN A 120 -9.83 -9.97 -2.08
N VAL A 121 -9.41 -9.24 -1.05
CA VAL A 121 -8.52 -8.08 -1.19
C VAL A 121 -7.08 -8.54 -1.30
N VAL A 122 -6.42 -8.21 -2.42
CA VAL A 122 -5.02 -8.55 -2.71
C VAL A 122 -4.09 -7.33 -2.70
N GLY A 123 -4.66 -6.12 -2.69
CA GLY A 123 -3.91 -4.89 -2.55
C GLY A 123 -4.72 -3.79 -1.86
N VAL A 124 -4.03 -2.98 -1.06
CA VAL A 124 -4.58 -1.77 -0.44
C VAL A 124 -3.60 -0.63 -0.68
N LEU A 125 -4.03 0.37 -1.44
CA LEU A 125 -3.28 1.59 -1.70
C LEU A 125 -4.08 2.77 -1.13
N ASP A 126 -3.82 3.08 0.14
CA ASP A 126 -4.55 4.12 0.88
C ASP A 126 -3.62 5.22 1.38
N CYS A 127 -3.87 6.42 0.88
CA CYS A 127 -3.16 7.62 1.26
C CYS A 127 -4.11 8.60 1.98
N SER A 128 -3.59 9.51 2.79
CA SER A 128 -4.40 10.50 3.52
C SER A 128 -4.26 11.88 2.91
N ASN A 129 -3.03 12.29 2.61
CA ASN A 129 -2.78 13.24 1.53
C ASN A 129 -2.76 12.47 0.21
N PRO A 130 -3.48 12.93 -0.83
CA PRO A 130 -3.56 12.13 -2.03
C PRO A 130 -2.20 11.83 -2.64
N CYS A 131 -1.92 10.55 -2.83
CA CYS A 131 -0.71 10.10 -3.50
C CYS A 131 -0.75 10.52 -4.97
N THR A 132 0.40 10.87 -5.55
CA THR A 132 0.49 11.23 -6.98
C THR A 132 1.44 10.29 -7.70
N SER A 133 1.16 10.02 -8.98
CA SER A 133 2.04 9.20 -9.84
C SER A 133 2.27 7.79 -9.29
N ILE A 134 1.19 7.10 -8.92
CA ILE A 134 1.25 5.68 -8.52
C ILE A 134 0.90 4.83 -9.75
N SER A 135 1.79 3.92 -10.13
CA SER A 135 1.61 3.10 -11.33
C SER A 135 1.89 1.62 -11.06
N ALA A 136 1.19 0.76 -11.79
CA ALA A 136 1.43 -0.68 -11.76
C ALA A 136 1.34 -1.28 -13.17
N THR A 137 2.38 -2.00 -13.59
CA THR A 137 2.47 -2.65 -14.90
C THR A 137 2.88 -4.10 -14.73
N GLY A 138 2.17 -5.03 -15.39
CA GLY A 138 2.43 -6.46 -15.24
C GLY A 138 2.09 -7.02 -13.85
N THR A 139 1.35 -6.27 -13.03
CA THR A 139 0.90 -6.70 -11.70
C THR A 139 -0.31 -7.61 -11.82
N ASN A 140 -0.18 -8.84 -11.32
CA ASN A 140 -1.23 -9.85 -11.38
C ASN A 140 -1.21 -10.73 -10.12
N LEU A 141 -2.07 -10.37 -9.16
CA LEU A 141 -2.25 -11.10 -7.91
C LEU A 141 -3.55 -11.90 -7.94
N THR A 142 -3.46 -13.15 -7.47
CA THR A 142 -4.57 -14.09 -7.43
C THR A 142 -4.93 -14.48 -6.00
N LEU A 143 -6.10 -15.12 -5.86
CA LEU A 143 -6.57 -15.69 -4.60
C LEU A 143 -6.30 -17.21 -4.56
N PRO A 144 -6.18 -17.80 -3.37
CA PRO A 144 -5.83 -19.22 -3.26
C PRO A 144 -7.01 -20.12 -3.66
N LEU A 145 -6.74 -21.09 -4.52
CA LEU A 145 -7.69 -22.12 -4.93
C LEU A 145 -7.66 -23.33 -3.97
N PRO A 146 -8.75 -24.11 -3.88
CA PRO A 146 -10.05 -23.92 -4.55
C PRO A 146 -10.99 -22.95 -3.82
N LYS A 147 -10.62 -22.50 -2.61
CA LYS A 147 -11.48 -21.72 -1.71
C LYS A 147 -12.08 -20.46 -2.34
N PHE A 148 -11.34 -19.81 -3.24
CA PHE A 148 -11.75 -18.58 -3.93
C PHE A 148 -11.99 -18.80 -5.43
N ALA A 149 -12.35 -20.02 -5.85
CA ALA A 149 -12.72 -20.29 -7.23
C ALA A 149 -13.86 -19.37 -7.68
N GLY A 150 -13.70 -18.70 -8.83
CA GLY A 150 -14.67 -17.74 -9.36
C GLY A 150 -14.74 -16.40 -8.63
N VAL A 151 -13.90 -16.16 -7.61
CA VAL A 151 -13.84 -14.88 -6.89
C VAL A 151 -12.80 -13.97 -7.52
N THR A 152 -13.21 -12.76 -7.90
CA THR A 152 -12.30 -11.74 -8.46
C THR A 152 -11.45 -11.11 -7.36
N PRO A 153 -10.10 -11.08 -7.51
CA PRO A 153 -9.21 -10.32 -6.64
C PRO A 153 -9.50 -8.81 -6.70
N VAL A 154 -9.47 -8.14 -5.55
CA VAL A 154 -9.79 -6.71 -5.41
C VAL A 154 -8.55 -5.94 -4.97
N TYR A 155 -8.37 -4.77 -5.59
CA TYR A 155 -7.41 -3.74 -5.18
C TYR A 155 -8.20 -2.56 -4.65
N ASN A 156 -8.02 -2.23 -3.37
CA ASN A 156 -8.65 -1.06 -2.77
C ASN A 156 -7.72 0.13 -2.92
N CYS A 157 -8.13 1.11 -3.71
CA CYS A 157 -7.39 2.35 -3.92
C CYS A 157 -8.20 3.52 -3.36
N THR A 158 -7.60 4.31 -2.46
CA THR A 158 -8.22 5.49 -1.85
C THR A 158 -7.22 6.64 -1.82
N HIS A 159 -7.69 7.83 -2.20
CA HIS A 159 -6.89 9.06 -2.30
C HIS A 159 -5.62 8.90 -3.17
N ILE A 160 -5.78 8.37 -4.39
CA ILE A 160 -4.74 8.40 -5.43
C ILE A 160 -5.15 9.41 -6.50
N ARG A 161 -4.26 10.35 -6.81
CA ARG A 161 -4.41 11.35 -7.88
C ARG A 161 -3.57 10.94 -9.08
N ASP A 162 -4.09 11.25 -10.27
CA ASP A 162 -3.43 11.00 -11.55
C ASP A 162 -3.05 9.51 -11.73
N GLU A 163 -4.05 8.64 -11.56
CA GLU A 163 -3.93 7.23 -11.87
C GLU A 163 -3.62 7.07 -13.37
N THR A 164 -2.35 6.89 -13.72
CA THR A 164 -2.01 6.24 -14.98
C THR A 164 -2.50 4.81 -14.84
N PRO A 165 -3.25 4.23 -15.82
CA PRO A 165 -4.02 3.02 -15.59
C PRO A 165 -3.19 2.00 -14.85
N VAL A 166 -3.57 1.72 -13.61
CA VAL A 166 -3.15 0.49 -12.94
C VAL A 166 -3.59 -0.57 -13.92
N GLY A 167 -2.65 -1.20 -14.63
CA GLY A 167 -2.90 -2.17 -15.67
C GLY A 167 -3.44 -3.47 -15.10
N VAL A 168 -4.38 -3.39 -14.15
CA VAL A 168 -5.31 -4.45 -13.82
C VAL A 168 -6.18 -4.59 -15.05
N THR A 169 -5.73 -5.39 -16.02
CA THR A 169 -6.53 -5.82 -17.15
C THR A 169 -7.80 -6.47 -16.59
N GLN A 170 -8.86 -5.67 -16.53
CA GLN A 170 -10.21 -6.14 -16.27
C GLN A 170 -10.60 -7.08 -17.41
N PRO A 171 -11.34 -8.14 -17.09
CA PRO A 171 -12.69 -8.21 -17.59
C PRO A 171 -13.60 -7.86 -16.41
N GLN A 172 -14.21 -6.68 -16.53
CA GLN A 172 -15.30 -6.16 -15.71
C GLN A 172 -15.00 -5.65 -14.28
N VAL A 173 -14.98 -4.31 -14.18
CA VAL A 173 -15.50 -3.47 -13.08
C VAL A 173 -14.64 -3.39 -11.81
N ALA A 174 -13.74 -2.41 -11.80
CA ALA A 174 -13.49 -1.55 -10.64
C ALA A 174 -13.96 -0.14 -11.00
N VAL A 175 -15.22 0.18 -10.64
CA VAL A 175 -15.66 1.58 -10.59
C VAL A 175 -15.01 2.18 -9.34
N LEU A 176 -14.07 3.10 -9.54
CA LEU A 176 -13.63 4.03 -8.51
C LEU A 176 -14.86 4.81 -8.03
N ARG A 177 -15.46 4.40 -6.93
CA ARG A 177 -16.51 5.19 -6.28
C ARG A 177 -15.83 6.39 -5.62
N THR A 178 -15.77 7.51 -6.33
CA THR A 178 -15.57 8.81 -5.67
C THR A 178 -16.80 9.08 -4.82
N SER A 179 -16.70 9.00 -3.49
CA SER A 179 -17.68 9.65 -2.63
C SER A 179 -17.45 11.16 -2.77
N THR A 180 -18.25 11.81 -3.62
CA THR A 180 -18.43 13.26 -3.53
C THR A 180 -19.02 13.56 -2.16
N LEU A 181 -18.17 14.04 -1.25
CA LEU A 181 -18.59 14.65 0.00
C LEU A 181 -19.30 15.96 -0.37
N THR A 182 -20.61 15.90 -0.62
CA THR A 182 -21.44 17.10 -0.67
C THR A 182 -21.43 17.72 0.72
N ARG A 183 -20.71 18.84 0.86
CA ARG A 183 -20.86 19.76 1.98
C ARG A 183 -22.35 20.12 2.12
N ARG A 184 -22.93 19.79 3.27
CA ARG A 184 -23.96 20.59 3.94
C ARG A 184 -23.52 20.79 5.38
#